data_AF-A0A6L7N930-F1
#
_entry.id   AF-A0A6L7N930-F1
#
_cell.length_a   1.000
_cell.length_b   1.000
_cell.length_c   1.000
_cell.angle_alpha   90.00
_cell.angle_beta   90.00
_cell.angle_gamma   90.00
#
_symmetry.space_group_name_H-M   'P 1'
#
loop_
_entity.id
_entity.type
_entity.pdbx_description
1 polymer ?
#
loop_
_entity_poly.entity_id
_entity_poly.type
_entity_poly.pdbx_seq_one_letter_code
_entity_poly.pdbx_strand_id
1 'polypeptide(L)'
;MAGEFCKYLNREDPVTDTPEEILARSASVLNSALEADVLDRVRNAGHSFLELVVVDLLIRMGYGGGDPENGRVTGQKGDGGIDGTIREDALGLDEVYVQAKKYADGNRVGESELRNFAGAIDAAGTTKGVFVTTSGFTKSAVEYVDRSPKRIILIDGERLAQLMVRHGIGVRTRETWEIKRIDEDYFDQEAL
;
A
#
# COMPACT_ATOMS: atom_id res chain seq x y z
N MET A 1 -15.98 -25.18 24.23
CA MET A 1 -15.15 -25.99 23.31
C MET A 1 -13.68 -25.55 23.46
N ALA A 2 -13.09 -25.81 24.62
CA ALA A 2 -11.71 -25.42 24.97
C ALA A 2 -10.73 -26.60 24.85
N GLY A 3 -11.01 -27.53 23.93
CA GLY A 3 -10.53 -28.92 24.01
C GLY A 3 -9.48 -29.36 22.99
N GLU A 4 -8.98 -28.48 22.11
CA GLU A 4 -8.05 -28.92 21.03
C GLU A 4 -6.80 -28.04 20.86
N PHE A 5 -6.56 -27.09 21.77
CA PHE A 5 -5.33 -26.28 21.73
C PHE A 5 -4.11 -26.99 22.33
N CYS A 6 -4.29 -28.15 22.96
CA CYS A 6 -3.29 -28.77 23.84
C CYS A 6 -2.65 -30.06 23.29
N LYS A 7 -2.62 -30.28 21.96
CA LYS A 7 -2.05 -31.50 21.35
C LYS A 7 -0.70 -31.33 20.66
N TYR A 8 -0.14 -30.13 20.61
CA TYR A 8 1.11 -29.88 19.87
C TYR A 8 2.32 -29.43 20.71
N LEU A 9 2.23 -29.46 22.04
CA LEU A 9 3.38 -29.18 22.93
C LEU A 9 4.21 -30.44 23.25
N ASN A 10 4.49 -31.27 22.26
CA ASN A 10 5.40 -32.41 22.43
C ASN A 10 6.20 -32.69 21.15
N ARG A 11 7.09 -31.76 20.83
CA ARG A 11 8.40 -32.00 20.20
C ARG A 11 9.35 -30.94 20.73
N GLU A 12 10.37 -31.37 21.47
CA GLU A 12 11.49 -30.54 21.90
C GLU A 12 12.37 -30.23 20.67
N ASP A 13 11.91 -29.35 19.80
CA ASP A 13 12.83 -28.55 19.00
C ASP A 13 13.28 -27.39 19.90
N PRO A 14 14.58 -27.09 20.04
CA PRO A 14 15.01 -25.96 20.85
C PRO A 14 14.39 -24.71 20.22
N VAL A 15 13.46 -24.10 20.95
CA VAL A 15 12.90 -22.80 20.61
C VAL A 15 14.05 -21.80 20.79
N THR A 16 14.77 -21.54 19.70
CA THR A 16 15.91 -20.60 19.71
C THR A 16 15.47 -19.15 19.81
N ASP A 17 14.18 -18.90 19.58
CA ASP A 17 13.59 -17.57 19.52
C ASP A 17 12.93 -17.21 20.85
N THR A 18 13.08 -15.97 21.26
CA THR A 18 12.31 -15.38 22.37
C THR A 18 10.80 -15.38 22.05
N PRO A 19 9.92 -15.39 23.05
CA PRO A 19 8.47 -15.24 22.83
C PRO A 19 8.12 -14.03 21.96
N GLU A 20 8.83 -12.91 22.13
CA GLU A 20 8.68 -11.69 21.34
C GLU A 20 9.02 -11.91 19.85
N GLU A 21 10.09 -12.65 19.56
CA GLU A 21 10.47 -13.00 18.18
C GLU A 21 9.45 -13.94 17.54
N ILE A 22 8.90 -14.89 18.31
CA ILE A 22 7.81 -15.76 17.86
C ILE A 22 6.58 -14.91 17.50
N LEU A 23 6.17 -14.00 18.39
CA LEU A 23 5.04 -13.10 18.15
C LEU A 23 5.24 -12.21 16.92
N ALA A 24 6.42 -11.61 16.77
CA ALA A 24 6.75 -10.78 15.60
C ALA A 24 6.66 -11.58 14.29
N ARG A 25 7.20 -12.80 14.28
CA ARG A 25 7.11 -13.70 13.13
C ARG A 25 5.67 -14.09 12.83
N SER A 26 4.89 -14.48 13.86
CA SER A 26 3.47 -14.81 13.69
C SER A 26 2.67 -13.64 13.15
N ALA A 27 2.91 -12.42 13.64
CA ALA A 27 2.29 -11.21 13.12
C ALA A 27 2.65 -10.97 11.64
N SER A 28 3.91 -11.16 11.26
CA SER A 28 4.34 -11.06 9.86
C SER A 28 3.61 -12.07 8.96
N VAL A 29 3.48 -13.33 9.40
CA VAL A 29 2.77 -14.37 8.63
C VAL A 29 1.29 -14.01 8.45
N LEU A 30 0.63 -13.54 9.52
CA LEU A 30 -0.76 -13.10 9.45
C LEU A 30 -0.94 -11.92 8.50
N ASN A 31 -0.04 -10.93 8.56
CA ASN A 31 -0.08 -9.77 7.68
C ASN A 31 0.14 -10.17 6.22
N SER A 32 1.13 -11.00 5.91
CA SER A 32 1.37 -11.44 4.53
C SER A 32 0.19 -12.24 3.96
N ALA A 33 -0.47 -13.07 4.77
CA ALA A 33 -1.69 -13.77 4.35
C ALA A 33 -2.84 -12.78 4.08
N LEU A 34 -3.02 -11.78 4.95
CA LEU A 34 -4.03 -10.74 4.75
C LEU A 34 -3.76 -9.88 3.51
N GLU A 35 -2.50 -9.51 3.26
CA GLU A 35 -2.08 -8.74 2.10
C GLU A 35 -2.40 -9.49 0.80
N ALA A 36 -2.11 -10.81 0.74
CA ALA A 36 -2.47 -11.64 -0.40
C ALA A 36 -4.00 -11.66 -0.64
N ASP A 37 -4.77 -11.88 0.42
CA ASP A 37 -6.24 -11.83 0.40
C ASP A 37 -6.80 -10.48 -0.07
N VAL A 38 -6.17 -9.38 0.33
CA VAL A 38 -6.54 -8.02 -0.09
C VAL A 38 -6.25 -7.83 -1.57
N LEU A 39 -5.05 -8.20 -2.04
CA LEU A 39 -4.67 -8.09 -3.45
C LEU A 39 -5.62 -8.88 -4.35
N ASP A 40 -5.99 -10.10 -3.95
CA ASP A 40 -6.93 -10.93 -4.71
C ASP A 40 -8.32 -10.31 -4.76
N ARG A 41 -8.81 -9.71 -3.68
CA ARG A 41 -10.08 -8.96 -3.71
C ARG A 41 -10.03 -7.77 -4.66
N VAL A 42 -8.93 -7.01 -4.66
CA VAL A 42 -8.75 -5.85 -5.55
C VAL A 42 -8.69 -6.31 -7.02
N ARG A 43 -7.94 -7.38 -7.33
CA ARG A 43 -7.84 -7.94 -8.70
C ARG A 43 -9.21 -8.38 -9.25
N ASN A 44 -10.05 -8.96 -8.39
CA ASN A 44 -11.37 -9.46 -8.76
C ASN A 44 -12.47 -8.39 -8.76
N ALA A 45 -12.22 -7.21 -8.19
CA ALA A 45 -13.15 -6.08 -8.22
C ALA A 45 -13.21 -5.40 -9.60
N GLY A 46 -14.12 -4.44 -9.77
CA GLY A 46 -14.23 -3.62 -10.98
C GLY A 46 -13.01 -2.70 -11.19
N HIS A 47 -12.79 -2.23 -12.43
CA HIS A 47 -11.70 -1.27 -12.72
C HIS A 47 -11.82 0.02 -11.91
N SER A 48 -13.02 0.61 -11.88
CA SER A 48 -13.31 1.83 -11.11
C SER A 48 -13.10 1.68 -9.60
N PHE A 49 -13.14 0.45 -9.07
CA PHE A 49 -12.82 0.22 -7.67
C PHE A 49 -11.31 0.39 -7.41
N LEU A 50 -10.45 -0.09 -8.31
CA LEU A 50 -9.01 0.12 -8.20
C LEU A 50 -8.67 1.61 -8.24
N GLU A 51 -9.26 2.35 -9.17
CA GLU A 51 -9.07 3.80 -9.31
C GLU A 51 -9.41 4.53 -8.00
N LEU A 52 -10.58 4.21 -7.42
CA LEU A 52 -11.03 4.76 -6.15
C LEU A 52 -10.07 4.39 -5.00
N VAL A 53 -9.70 3.12 -4.88
CA VAL A 53 -8.82 2.62 -3.80
C VAL A 53 -7.46 3.31 -3.84
N VAL A 54 -6.91 3.54 -5.03
CA VAL A 54 -5.61 4.21 -5.15
C VAL A 54 -5.69 5.66 -4.67
N VAL A 55 -6.73 6.40 -5.05
CA VAL A 55 -6.92 7.79 -4.61
C VAL A 55 -7.12 7.85 -3.09
N ASP A 56 -8.01 7.00 -2.55
CA ASP A 56 -8.26 6.92 -1.10
C ASP A 56 -6.99 6.56 -0.32
N LEU A 57 -6.21 5.60 -0.83
CA LEU A 57 -4.93 5.22 -0.23
C LEU A 57 -3.96 6.40 -0.16
N LEU A 58 -3.79 7.15 -1.24
CA LEU A 58 -2.85 8.29 -1.27
C LEU A 58 -3.30 9.41 -0.32
N ILE A 59 -4.60 9.73 -0.26
CA ILE A 59 -5.13 10.68 0.73
C ILE A 59 -4.84 10.17 2.15
N ARG A 60 -5.09 8.88 2.43
CA ARG A 60 -4.83 8.26 3.74
C ARG A 60 -3.36 8.21 4.14
N MET A 61 -2.46 8.24 3.15
CA MET A 61 -1.01 8.38 3.34
C MET A 61 -0.59 9.84 3.64
N GLY A 62 -1.50 10.80 3.52
CA GLY A 62 -1.27 12.22 3.79
C GLY A 62 -1.01 13.08 2.55
N TYR A 63 -1.13 12.53 1.34
CA TYR A 63 -1.06 13.36 0.13
C TYR A 63 -2.24 14.35 0.10
N GLY A 64 -1.98 15.57 -0.36
CA GLY A 64 -2.94 16.66 -0.28
C GLY A 64 -3.37 17.02 1.15
N GLY A 65 -2.48 16.82 2.13
CA GLY A 65 -2.76 17.09 3.54
C GLY A 65 -3.76 16.11 4.19
N GLY A 66 -4.11 15.02 3.49
CA GLY A 66 -5.13 14.08 3.94
C GLY A 66 -6.57 14.56 3.76
N ASP A 67 -6.78 15.67 3.05
CA ASP A 67 -8.11 16.19 2.73
C ASP A 67 -8.68 15.47 1.48
N PRO A 68 -9.83 14.78 1.59
CA PRO A 68 -10.46 14.13 0.45
C PRO A 68 -10.80 15.07 -0.71
N GLU A 69 -11.02 16.37 -0.45
CA GLU A 69 -11.32 17.36 -1.49
C GLU A 69 -10.13 17.63 -2.45
N ASN A 70 -8.92 17.28 -2.01
CA ASN A 70 -7.70 17.45 -2.79
C ASN A 70 -7.45 16.28 -3.76
N GLY A 71 -8.14 15.15 -3.60
CA GLY A 71 -8.07 14.01 -4.52
C GLY A 71 -9.28 13.96 -5.45
N ARG A 72 -9.04 13.62 -6.72
CA ARG A 72 -10.10 13.46 -7.73
C ARG A 72 -9.87 12.21 -8.54
N VAL A 73 -10.91 11.39 -8.69
CA VAL A 73 -10.93 10.28 -9.65
C VAL A 73 -11.36 10.84 -11.01
N THR A 74 -10.55 10.62 -12.05
CA THR A 74 -10.83 11.08 -13.41
C THR A 74 -11.34 9.91 -14.24
N GLY A 75 -12.67 9.83 -14.38
CA GLY A 75 -13.32 8.74 -15.12
C GLY A 75 -13.49 8.97 -16.62
N GLN A 76 -12.86 9.99 -17.21
CA GLN A 76 -13.11 10.35 -18.61
C GLN A 76 -12.12 9.66 -19.55
N LYS A 77 -12.64 8.76 -20.40
CA LYS A 77 -11.94 8.25 -21.58
C LYS A 77 -11.52 9.43 -22.47
N GLY A 78 -10.24 9.80 -22.46
CA GLY A 78 -9.70 10.80 -23.39
C GLY A 78 -8.44 11.54 -22.92
N ASP A 79 -8.02 11.40 -21.66
CA ASP A 79 -6.89 12.15 -21.09
C ASP A 79 -5.52 11.46 -21.24
N GLY A 80 -5.41 10.40 -22.03
CA GLY A 80 -4.17 9.64 -22.17
C GLY A 80 -3.93 8.60 -21.07
N GLY A 81 -4.92 8.33 -20.21
CA GLY A 81 -4.91 7.25 -19.23
C GLY A 81 -4.64 7.70 -17.81
N ILE A 82 -5.02 8.92 -17.45
CA ILE A 82 -4.91 9.45 -16.09
C ILE A 82 -6.18 9.04 -15.35
N ASP A 83 -6.03 8.29 -14.28
CA ASP A 83 -7.17 7.73 -13.54
C ASP A 83 -7.49 8.55 -12.28
N GLY A 84 -6.58 9.44 -11.87
CA GLY A 84 -6.85 10.44 -10.85
C GLY A 84 -5.76 11.49 -10.71
N THR A 85 -6.09 12.55 -9.97
CA THR A 85 -5.14 13.61 -9.60
C THR A 85 -5.26 13.97 -8.13
N ILE A 86 -4.14 14.38 -7.52
CA ILE A 86 -4.09 14.83 -6.14
C ILE A 86 -3.32 16.15 -6.05
N ARG A 87 -3.95 17.18 -5.53
CA ARG A 87 -3.30 18.47 -5.24
C ARG A 87 -2.50 18.35 -3.96
N GLU A 88 -1.21 18.65 -3.99
CA GLU A 88 -0.34 18.59 -2.80
C GLU A 88 -0.46 19.84 -1.93
N ASP A 89 -0.87 20.96 -2.50
CA ASP A 89 -1.04 22.24 -1.81
C ASP A 89 -2.45 22.83 -1.97
N ALA A 90 -2.79 23.75 -1.08
CA ALA A 90 -4.11 24.37 -1.01
C ALA A 90 -4.45 25.26 -2.23
N LEU A 91 -3.45 25.74 -2.97
CA LEU A 91 -3.63 26.54 -4.18
C LEU A 91 -3.71 25.66 -5.45
N GLY A 92 -3.33 24.38 -5.35
CA GLY A 92 -3.29 23.43 -6.46
C GLY A 92 -2.16 23.69 -7.45
N LEU A 93 -1.03 24.24 -7.00
CA LEU A 93 0.13 24.51 -7.87
C LEU A 93 0.97 23.24 -8.11
N ASP A 94 1.07 22.38 -7.12
CA ASP A 94 1.67 21.06 -7.19
C ASP A 94 0.56 19.98 -7.29
N GLU A 95 0.58 19.21 -8.38
CA GLU A 95 -0.37 18.11 -8.60
C GLU A 95 0.36 16.81 -8.91
N VAL A 96 -0.05 15.73 -8.24
CA VAL A 96 0.41 14.37 -8.45
C VAL A 96 -0.60 13.64 -9.32
N TYR A 97 -0.13 13.14 -10.46
CA TYR A 97 -0.95 12.40 -11.40
C TYR A 97 -0.93 10.91 -11.08
N VAL A 98 -2.06 10.25 -11.20
CA VAL A 98 -2.22 8.85 -10.82
C VAL A 98 -2.73 8.06 -12.02
N GLN A 99 -2.10 6.92 -12.28
CA GLN A 99 -2.60 5.92 -13.23
C GLN A 99 -2.63 4.55 -12.55
N ALA A 100 -3.70 3.80 -12.77
CA ALA A 100 -3.96 2.50 -12.16
C ALA A 100 -4.29 1.44 -13.23
N LYS A 101 -3.40 0.45 -13.40
CA LYS A 101 -3.58 -0.67 -14.33
C LYS A 101 -3.93 -1.96 -13.61
N LYS A 102 -5.16 -2.43 -13.79
CA LYS A 102 -5.59 -3.73 -13.26
C LYS A 102 -5.18 -4.87 -14.19
N TYR A 103 -4.08 -5.53 -13.89
CA TYR A 103 -3.59 -6.71 -14.62
C TYR A 103 -3.61 -7.97 -13.75
N ALA A 104 -3.76 -9.12 -14.40
CA ALA A 104 -3.63 -10.41 -13.76
C ALA A 104 -2.19 -10.66 -13.29
N ASP A 105 -2.04 -11.59 -12.34
CA ASP A 105 -0.73 -11.98 -11.86
C ASP A 105 0.16 -12.51 -13.00
N GLY A 106 1.44 -12.15 -12.98
CA GLY A 106 2.38 -12.47 -14.06
C GLY A 106 2.25 -11.63 -15.33
N ASN A 107 1.13 -10.94 -15.58
CA ASN A 107 1.01 -9.97 -16.68
C ASN A 107 1.60 -8.61 -16.29
N ARG A 108 2.91 -8.46 -16.47
CA ARG A 108 3.67 -7.31 -15.97
C ARG A 108 3.54 -6.09 -16.87
N VAL A 109 3.49 -4.90 -16.25
CA VAL A 109 3.50 -3.60 -16.94
C VAL A 109 4.87 -3.37 -17.59
N GLY A 110 4.86 -3.08 -18.89
CA GLY A 110 6.06 -2.82 -19.69
C GLY A 110 6.39 -1.33 -19.82
N GLU A 111 7.57 -1.05 -20.37
CA GLU A 111 8.08 0.31 -20.62
C GLU A 111 7.15 1.18 -21.47
N SER A 112 6.42 0.61 -22.43
CA SER A 112 5.50 1.36 -23.28
C SER A 112 4.40 2.07 -22.49
N GLU A 113 3.85 1.42 -21.46
CA GLU A 113 2.83 2.02 -20.59
C GLU A 113 3.41 3.20 -19.80
N LEU A 114 4.63 3.04 -19.26
CA LEU A 114 5.29 4.11 -18.50
C LEU A 114 5.72 5.29 -19.38
N ARG A 115 6.11 5.04 -20.64
CA ARG A 115 6.36 6.09 -21.63
C ARG A 115 5.09 6.87 -21.96
N ASN A 116 3.97 6.18 -22.15
CA ASN A 116 2.69 6.82 -22.40
C ASN A 116 2.27 7.69 -21.20
N PHE A 117 2.41 7.15 -19.98
CA PHE A 117 2.16 7.89 -18.75
C PHE A 117 3.04 9.13 -18.59
N ALA A 118 4.34 9.00 -18.86
CA ALA A 118 5.26 10.13 -18.86
C ALA A 118 4.85 11.21 -19.87
N GLY A 119 4.38 10.82 -21.06
CA GLY A 119 3.85 11.75 -22.05
C GLY A 119 2.58 12.48 -21.57
N ALA A 120 1.70 11.79 -20.84
CA ALA A 120 0.51 12.40 -20.23
C ALA A 120 0.88 13.41 -19.13
N ILE A 121 1.89 13.09 -18.30
CA ILE A 121 2.47 14.01 -17.31
C ILE A 121 3.01 15.27 -17.98
N ASP A 122 3.74 15.15 -19.10
CA ASP A 122 4.26 16.30 -19.86
C ASP A 122 3.12 17.17 -20.41
N ALA A 123 2.10 16.55 -20.99
CA ALA A 123 0.95 17.27 -21.54
C ALA A 123 0.14 18.01 -20.46
N ALA A 124 0.15 17.49 -19.24
CA ALA A 124 -0.49 18.10 -18.07
C ALA A 124 0.35 19.22 -17.40
N GLY A 125 1.63 19.35 -17.74
CA GLY A 125 2.52 20.36 -17.17
C GLY A 125 3.00 20.06 -15.74
N THR A 126 2.80 18.84 -15.23
CA THR A 126 3.38 18.38 -13.96
C THR A 126 4.67 17.59 -14.19
N THR A 127 5.38 17.27 -13.11
CA THR A 127 6.58 16.40 -13.13
C THR A 127 6.47 15.19 -12.20
N LYS A 128 5.33 15.06 -11.48
CA LYS A 128 5.11 14.07 -10.44
C LYS A 128 4.00 13.10 -10.84
N GLY A 129 4.23 11.81 -10.66
CA GLY A 129 3.20 10.81 -10.90
C GLY A 129 3.37 9.52 -10.08
N VAL A 130 2.26 8.84 -9.87
CA VAL A 130 2.19 7.52 -9.24
C VAL A 130 1.56 6.56 -10.24
N PHE A 131 2.29 5.52 -10.60
CA PHE A 131 1.78 4.44 -11.43
C PHE A 131 1.55 3.20 -10.58
N VAL A 132 0.30 2.76 -10.53
CA VAL A 132 -0.14 1.61 -9.74
C VAL A 132 -0.54 0.47 -10.66
N THR A 133 -0.19 -0.76 -10.29
CA THR A 133 -0.74 -1.96 -10.91
C THR A 133 -1.05 -3.03 -9.88
N THR A 134 -2.03 -3.89 -10.18
CA THR A 134 -2.30 -5.11 -9.40
C THR A 134 -1.38 -6.27 -9.77
N SER A 135 -0.49 -6.10 -10.75
CA SER A 135 0.54 -7.08 -11.14
C SER A 135 1.92 -6.58 -10.73
N GLY A 136 2.96 -6.80 -11.53
CA GLY A 136 4.30 -6.24 -11.34
C GLY A 136 4.79 -5.43 -12.54
N PHE A 137 6.01 -4.90 -12.45
CA PHE A 137 6.67 -4.15 -13.53
C PHE A 137 7.78 -4.97 -14.19
N THR A 138 7.95 -4.87 -15.50
CA THR A 138 9.14 -5.47 -16.14
C THR A 138 10.41 -4.74 -15.70
N LYS A 139 11.56 -5.40 -15.81
CA LYS A 139 12.85 -4.77 -15.52
C LYS A 139 13.07 -3.50 -16.36
N SER A 140 12.75 -3.57 -17.65
CA SER A 140 12.85 -2.41 -18.56
C SER A 140 11.96 -1.24 -18.14
N ALA A 141 10.77 -1.52 -17.58
CA ALA A 141 9.86 -0.49 -17.09
C ALA A 141 10.47 0.25 -15.87
N VAL A 142 11.03 -0.49 -14.91
CA VAL A 142 11.71 0.10 -13.75
C VAL A 142 12.91 0.93 -14.19
N GLU A 143 13.79 0.37 -15.03
CA GLU A 143 14.97 1.09 -15.51
C GLU A 143 14.62 2.33 -16.36
N TYR A 144 13.47 2.34 -17.03
CA TYR A 144 12.98 3.52 -17.75
C TYR A 144 12.64 4.66 -16.77
N VAL A 145 11.95 4.35 -15.67
CA VAL A 145 11.60 5.33 -14.64
C VAL A 145 12.84 5.88 -13.95
N ASP A 146 13.80 5.02 -13.61
CA ASP A 146 15.06 5.42 -12.97
C ASP A 146 15.88 6.42 -13.82
N ARG A 147 15.72 6.34 -15.15
CA ARG A 147 16.39 7.25 -16.12
C ARG A 147 15.56 8.47 -16.49
N SER A 148 14.29 8.50 -16.10
CA SER A 148 13.38 9.60 -16.42
C SER A 148 13.71 10.82 -15.55
N PRO A 149 13.72 12.05 -16.11
CA PRO A 149 13.84 13.26 -15.29
C PRO A 149 12.57 13.53 -14.44
N LYS A 150 11.49 12.78 -14.67
CA LYS A 150 10.22 12.90 -13.94
C LYS A 150 10.23 12.08 -12.66
N ARG A 151 9.51 12.54 -11.65
CA ARG A 151 9.34 11.83 -10.37
C ARG A 151 8.15 10.88 -10.49
N ILE A 152 8.39 9.70 -11.06
CA ILE A 152 7.37 8.65 -11.17
C ILE A 152 7.62 7.60 -10.08
N ILE A 153 6.63 7.35 -9.23
CA ILE A 153 6.65 6.29 -8.23
C ILE A 153 5.88 5.08 -8.75
N LEU A 154 6.50 3.90 -8.66
CA LEU A 154 5.89 2.63 -9.03
C LEU A 154 5.35 1.90 -7.80
N ILE A 155 4.08 1.48 -7.86
CA ILE A 155 3.42 0.65 -6.85
C ILE A 155 2.88 -0.60 -7.54
N ASP A 156 3.48 -1.75 -7.24
CA ASP A 156 3.02 -3.05 -7.73
C ASP A 156 1.96 -3.64 -6.80
N GLY A 157 1.42 -4.80 -7.15
CA GLY A 157 0.31 -5.42 -6.43
C GLY A 157 0.65 -5.75 -4.97
N GLU A 158 1.86 -6.26 -4.72
CA GLU A 158 2.32 -6.58 -3.37
C GLU A 158 2.45 -5.31 -2.53
N ARG A 159 3.11 -4.27 -3.06
CA ARG A 159 3.24 -2.98 -2.36
C ARG A 159 1.88 -2.30 -2.16
N LEU A 160 0.97 -2.39 -3.12
CA LEU A 160 -0.39 -1.86 -3.00
C LEU A 160 -1.11 -2.50 -1.81
N ALA A 161 -1.09 -3.83 -1.71
CA ALA A 161 -1.73 -4.55 -0.61
C ALA A 161 -1.12 -4.23 0.76
N GLN A 162 0.21 -4.17 0.85
CA GLN A 162 0.93 -3.76 2.07
C GLN A 162 0.50 -2.35 2.52
N LEU A 163 0.43 -1.40 1.58
CA LEU A 163 0.00 -0.04 1.86
C LEU A 163 -1.47 0.00 2.28
N MET A 164 -2.35 -0.75 1.62
CA MET A 164 -3.76 -0.84 2.01
C MET A 164 -3.91 -1.37 3.44
N VAL A 165 -3.23 -2.46 3.79
CA VAL A 165 -3.28 -3.03 5.16
C VAL A 165 -2.72 -2.04 6.18
N ARG A 166 -1.54 -1.45 5.90
CA ARG A 166 -0.89 -0.48 6.78
C ARG A 166 -1.76 0.75 7.07
N HIS A 167 -2.46 1.26 6.05
CA HIS A 167 -3.25 2.48 6.17
C HIS A 167 -4.74 2.22 6.47
N GLY A 168 -5.13 0.95 6.66
CA GLY A 168 -6.49 0.56 7.03
C GLY A 168 -7.50 0.62 5.87
N ILE A 169 -7.05 0.53 4.62
CA ILE A 169 -7.91 0.54 3.43
C ILE A 169 -8.45 -0.87 3.17
N GLY A 170 -9.77 -1.03 3.19
CA GLY A 170 -10.42 -2.30 2.91
C GLY A 170 -10.21 -3.38 4.00
N VAL A 171 -9.63 -3.02 5.14
CA VAL A 171 -9.38 -3.91 6.29
C VAL A 171 -9.88 -3.28 7.59
N ARG A 172 -10.01 -4.09 8.63
CA ARG A 172 -10.39 -3.65 9.97
C ARG A 172 -9.68 -4.47 11.03
N THR A 173 -9.36 -3.85 12.17
CA THR A 173 -8.82 -4.55 13.34
C THR A 173 -9.86 -5.56 13.84
N ARG A 174 -9.43 -6.82 13.96
CA ARG A 174 -10.26 -7.90 14.51
C ARG A 174 -10.11 -8.03 16.02
N GLU A 175 -8.88 -7.90 16.52
CA GLU A 175 -8.50 -8.12 17.91
C GLU A 175 -7.26 -7.29 18.25
N THR A 176 -7.05 -6.98 19.53
CA THR A 176 -5.86 -6.27 20.05
C THR A 176 -5.33 -7.02 21.26
N TRP A 177 -4.02 -7.32 21.25
CA TRP A 177 -3.31 -7.93 22.37
C TRP A 177 -2.34 -6.92 22.98
N GLU A 178 -2.43 -6.73 24.29
CA GLU A 178 -1.53 -5.85 25.05
C GLU A 178 -0.47 -6.67 25.79
N ILE A 179 0.80 -6.30 25.59
CA ILE A 179 1.92 -6.86 26.35
C ILE A 179 2.39 -5.77 27.32
N LYS A 180 2.34 -6.06 28.62
CA LYS A 180 2.72 -5.10 29.67
C LYS A 180 4.15 -5.33 30.13
N ARG A 181 4.82 -4.24 30.51
CA ARG A 181 6.10 -4.25 31.21
C ARG A 181 5.93 -3.51 32.53
N ILE A 182 6.83 -3.76 33.49
CA ILE A 182 6.93 -2.94 34.69
C ILE A 182 7.16 -1.48 34.26
N ASP A 183 6.38 -0.59 34.84
CA ASP A 183 6.55 0.85 34.77
C ASP A 183 7.41 1.27 35.96
N GLU A 184 8.72 1.41 35.75
CA GLU A 184 9.67 1.72 36.84
C GLU A 184 9.35 3.09 37.46
N ASP A 185 8.88 4.07 36.68
CA ASP A 185 8.50 5.41 37.16
C ASP A 185 7.36 5.37 38.19
N TYR A 186 6.48 4.36 38.12
CA TYR A 186 5.43 4.14 39.11
C TYR A 186 6.00 3.66 40.46
N PHE A 187 7.05 2.83 40.43
CA PHE A 187 7.62 2.23 41.64
C PHE A 187 8.74 3.08 42.26
N ASP A 188 9.33 4.01 41.51
CA ASP A 188 10.34 4.97 42.00
C ASP A 188 9.75 6.18 42.76
N GLN A 189 8.47 6.13 43.16
CA GLN A 189 7.79 7.22 43.88
C GLN A 189 8.22 7.40 45.36
N GLU A 190 9.26 6.71 45.85
CA GLU A 190 9.88 6.97 47.16
C GLU A 190 11.05 7.96 47.07
N ALA A 191 10.75 9.23 46.78
CA ALA A 191 11.71 10.35 46.97
C ALA A 191 11.04 11.72 47.16
N LEU A 192 9.92 11.78 47.90
CA LEU A 192 9.31 13.03 48.37
C LEU A 192 9.05 13.02 49.88
#